data_AF-A0A1C6EBP0-F1
#
_entry.id   AF-A0A1C6EBP0-F1
#
_cell.length_a   1.000
_cell.length_b   1.000
_cell.length_c   1.000
_cell.angle_alpha   90.00
_cell.angle_beta   90.00
_cell.angle_gamma   90.00
#
_symmetry.space_group_name_H-M   'P 1'
#
loop_
_entity.id
_entity.type
_entity.pdbx_description
1 polymer ?
#
loop_
_entity_poly.entity_id
_entity_poly.type
_entity_poly.pdbx_seq_one_letter_code
_entity_poly.pdbx_strand_id
1 'polypeptide(L)'
;MIDISDKAMCCGCNACGDVCAHDAITFKTDIEGFWYPEVDKSKCNNCGLCEKVCPIINIDKLKKNDFEVPKCYAAIHKNLEVRFDSTSGGLFSAFAEKMYRDRGYVGGAIYDENFNVKQFISNDKKDLLALRSSKYTQSSCVGFFKQVKEILKSGEKVLVCGCPCQMAALRIFLRKPYENLIIADFVCRGINSPMIGTKFRESLERKEGSKVIWQKAKNKELGWHLMAAKYIFANGKSLFIPSPLNGMTRGYLQTNAFCRPSCYSCKFKGMPRIADITLADCWGIEKFDPSMDDNVGTSLVLVNSEKGAALFEDIRQKIKCIEFPFEEAVLGNPSIMKSLSPSKVDREQFFKDAQYMNFEDLEAKYFPVPNNSSVRIKLKNTVCCIRRLIQLSFGSPYHFLKLVKLNFLPPSSIHPNIQRGGYIALSRYTVWDIHPKANIILNARFHMGSRRVHGSKLESRLLVEESATLQVDSNFSAGYGCDIEVFKGASLIIHNDFGNFKGGGPNMGLTLICGDHIEIGEDCRIGRNVTIRDNNGGHHVSLQGYKTSKPVIIGKHVWLCEGCTIMQGVKIGDGAIISAHTVVTTNVPPYSLVAGNPARVVQTDVHWKY
;
A
#
# COMPACT_ATOMS: atom_id res chain seq x y z
N MET A 1 10.43 -41.73 11.85
CA MET A 1 11.09 -40.94 10.77
C MET A 1 10.02 -40.09 10.12
N ILE A 2 10.29 -38.80 9.86
CA ILE A 2 9.28 -37.93 9.26
C ILE A 2 8.85 -38.45 7.88
N ASP A 3 7.55 -38.57 7.70
CA ASP A 3 6.92 -38.98 6.45
C ASP A 3 5.67 -38.14 6.25
N ILE A 4 5.53 -37.54 5.07
CA ILE A 4 4.46 -36.59 4.76
C ILE A 4 3.52 -37.23 3.74
N SER A 5 2.53 -37.97 4.24
CA SER A 5 1.43 -38.50 3.43
C SER A 5 0.32 -37.47 3.20
N ASP A 6 0.13 -36.53 4.14
CA ASP A 6 -0.80 -35.41 4.04
C ASP A 6 -0.05 -34.07 4.05
N LYS A 7 -0.14 -33.32 2.96
CA LYS A 7 0.47 -31.99 2.82
C LYS A 7 -0.05 -30.98 3.85
N ALA A 8 -1.28 -31.15 4.37
CA ALA A 8 -1.80 -30.30 5.44
C ALA A 8 -1.03 -30.48 6.76
N MET A 9 -0.32 -31.60 6.92
CA MET A 9 0.49 -31.91 8.10
C MET A 9 1.95 -31.44 7.98
N CYS A 10 2.28 -30.61 6.98
CA CYS A 10 3.60 -30.00 6.83
C CYS A 10 3.51 -28.49 6.58
N CYS A 11 4.07 -27.70 7.50
CA CYS A 11 4.16 -26.24 7.37
C CYS A 11 5.40 -25.73 6.61
N GLY A 12 6.27 -26.63 6.12
CA GLY A 12 7.42 -26.27 5.27
C GLY A 12 8.52 -25.47 5.98
N CYS A 13 8.70 -25.66 7.29
CA CYS A 13 9.60 -24.85 8.12
C CYS A 13 11.10 -25.24 8.07
N ASN A 14 11.48 -26.36 7.44
CA ASN A 14 12.85 -26.89 7.38
C ASN A 14 13.46 -27.45 8.68
N ALA A 15 12.77 -27.46 9.82
CA ALA A 15 13.37 -27.94 11.08
C ALA A 15 13.86 -29.39 11.03
N CYS A 16 13.15 -30.28 10.32
CA CYS A 16 13.58 -31.67 10.13
C CYS A 16 14.87 -31.79 9.30
N GLY A 17 15.06 -30.94 8.27
CA GLY A 17 16.30 -30.87 7.51
C GLY A 17 17.45 -30.33 8.35
N ASP A 18 17.22 -29.22 9.06
CA ASP A 18 18.23 -28.59 9.91
C ASP A 18 18.68 -29.49 11.08
N VAL A 19 17.86 -30.42 11.57
CA VAL A 19 18.28 -31.32 12.66
C VAL A 19 19.00 -32.57 12.14
N CYS A 20 18.91 -32.87 10.84
CA CYS A 20 19.49 -34.07 10.28
C CYS A 20 21.01 -33.94 10.21
N ALA A 21 21.73 -34.82 10.92
CA ALA A 21 23.20 -34.87 10.90
C ALA A 21 23.76 -35.71 9.74
N HIS A 22 22.92 -36.47 9.04
CA HIS A 22 23.31 -37.36 7.94
C HIS A 22 22.93 -36.82 6.56
N ASP A 23 22.44 -35.56 6.49
CA ASP A 23 21.90 -34.95 5.27
C ASP A 23 20.93 -35.88 4.50
N ALA A 24 20.16 -36.65 5.27
CA ALA A 24 19.22 -37.64 4.77
C ALA A 24 17.87 -37.03 4.39
N ILE A 25 17.66 -35.73 4.61
CA ILE A 25 16.38 -35.06 4.35
C ILE A 25 16.61 -33.92 3.36
N THR A 26 16.03 -34.04 2.18
CA THR A 26 15.99 -33.00 1.15
C THR A 26 14.59 -32.41 1.06
N PHE A 27 14.42 -31.33 0.30
CA PHE A 27 13.12 -30.68 0.12
C PHE A 27 12.78 -30.56 -1.35
N LYS A 28 11.71 -31.25 -1.79
CA LYS A 28 11.22 -31.16 -3.17
C LYS A 28 10.03 -30.23 -3.26
N THR A 29 10.07 -29.34 -4.25
CA THR A 29 8.97 -28.44 -4.60
C THR A 29 7.93 -29.21 -5.40
N ASP A 30 6.66 -29.10 -4.99
CA ASP A 30 5.54 -29.70 -5.71
C ASP A 30 5.00 -28.77 -6.81
N ILE A 31 3.97 -29.25 -7.53
CA ILE A 31 3.30 -28.47 -8.59
C ILE A 31 2.67 -27.17 -8.08
N GLU A 32 2.39 -27.07 -6.78
CA GLU A 32 1.82 -25.85 -6.19
C GLU A 32 2.90 -24.82 -5.84
N GLY A 33 4.19 -25.16 -6.03
CA GLY A 33 5.32 -24.32 -5.69
C GLY A 33 5.73 -24.41 -4.21
N PHE A 34 5.20 -25.37 -3.45
CA PHE A 34 5.54 -25.57 -2.04
C PHE A 34 6.52 -26.73 -1.87
N TRP A 35 7.50 -26.56 -0.98
CA TRP A 35 8.47 -27.62 -0.71
C TRP A 35 8.11 -28.49 0.50
N TYR A 36 8.36 -29.79 0.39
CA TYR A 36 8.11 -30.81 1.42
C TYR A 36 9.35 -31.68 1.64
N PRO A 37 9.58 -32.17 2.87
CA PRO A 37 10.73 -33.01 3.17
C PRO A 37 10.59 -34.38 2.49
N GLU A 38 11.69 -34.87 1.92
CA GLU A 38 11.83 -36.22 1.40
C GLU A 38 13.04 -36.88 2.05
N VAL A 39 12.84 -38.07 2.59
CA VAL A 39 13.87 -38.79 3.34
C VAL A 39 14.55 -39.83 2.46
N ASP A 40 15.86 -39.70 2.30
CA ASP A 40 16.73 -40.71 1.72
C ASP A 40 16.94 -41.83 2.74
N LYS A 41 16.28 -42.97 2.50
CA LYS A 41 16.34 -44.15 3.36
C LYS A 41 17.74 -44.78 3.43
N SER A 42 18.61 -44.53 2.45
CA SER A 42 19.98 -45.05 2.47
C SER A 42 20.89 -44.30 3.44
N LYS A 43 20.60 -43.02 3.69
CA LYS A 43 21.35 -42.15 4.62
C LYS A 43 20.73 -42.08 6.02
N CYS A 44 19.42 -42.32 6.13
CA CYS A 44 18.69 -42.19 7.38
C CYS A 44 18.97 -43.37 8.33
N ASN A 45 19.44 -43.08 9.54
CA ASN A 45 19.65 -44.07 10.60
C ASN A 45 18.44 -44.22 11.56
N ASN A 46 17.27 -43.67 11.20
CA ASN A 46 16.04 -43.72 11.98
C ASN A 46 16.14 -43.19 13.44
N CYS A 47 16.98 -42.18 13.70
CA CYS A 47 17.14 -41.59 15.05
C CYS A 47 15.91 -40.84 15.62
N GLY A 48 14.88 -40.60 14.80
CA GLY A 48 13.63 -39.92 15.21
C GLY A 48 13.76 -38.41 15.50
N LEU A 49 14.92 -37.79 15.27
CA LEU A 49 15.13 -36.37 15.57
C LEU A 49 14.22 -35.44 14.78
N CYS A 50 13.95 -35.77 13.51
CA CYS A 50 13.08 -34.99 12.63
C CYS A 50 11.64 -34.86 13.17
N GLU A 51 11.10 -35.89 13.81
CA GLU A 51 9.77 -35.85 14.46
C GLU A 51 9.82 -35.06 15.77
N LYS A 52 10.90 -35.22 16.55
CA LYS A 52 11.12 -34.50 17.81
C LYS A 52 11.19 -32.98 17.64
N VAL A 53 11.64 -32.50 16.48
CA VAL A 53 11.68 -31.07 16.14
C VAL A 53 10.54 -30.62 15.22
N CYS A 54 9.59 -31.51 14.88
CA CYS A 54 8.46 -31.11 14.07
C CYS A 54 7.48 -30.29 14.91
N PRO A 55 7.17 -29.03 14.54
CA PRO A 55 6.30 -28.18 15.33
C PRO A 55 4.82 -28.58 15.25
N ILE A 56 4.41 -29.32 14.22
CA ILE A 56 3.04 -29.84 14.08
C ILE A 56 2.83 -31.03 15.00
N ILE A 57 3.78 -31.98 15.02
CA ILE A 57 3.72 -33.16 15.91
C ILE A 57 3.77 -32.74 17.38
N ASN A 58 4.53 -31.70 17.70
CA ASN A 58 4.75 -31.26 19.09
C ASN A 58 3.95 -30.00 19.46
N ILE A 59 2.84 -29.71 18.77
CA ILE A 59 2.09 -28.45 18.97
C ILE A 59 1.59 -28.27 20.40
N ASP A 60 1.11 -29.34 21.05
CA ASP A 60 0.54 -29.27 22.40
C ASP A 60 1.59 -28.86 23.44
N LYS A 61 2.87 -29.20 23.20
CA LYS A 61 3.99 -28.77 24.05
C LYS A 61 4.37 -27.31 23.83
N LEU A 62 4.03 -26.76 22.67
CA LEU A 62 4.45 -25.44 22.21
C LEU A 62 3.44 -24.34 22.52
N LYS A 63 2.14 -24.66 22.56
CA LYS A 63 1.06 -23.70 22.90
C LYS A 63 1.03 -23.35 24.38
N LYS A 64 2.05 -22.63 24.83
CA LYS A 64 2.17 -22.10 26.19
C LYS A 64 3.06 -20.86 26.19
N ASN A 65 2.77 -19.95 27.11
CA ASN A 65 3.59 -18.77 27.40
C ASN A 65 3.29 -18.27 28.81
N ASP A 66 3.97 -17.21 29.24
CA ASP A 66 3.75 -16.63 30.57
C ASP A 66 2.31 -16.07 30.70
N PHE A 67 1.73 -15.58 29.60
CA PHE A 67 0.37 -15.05 29.57
C PHE A 67 -0.58 -15.92 28.73
N GLU A 68 -1.69 -16.34 29.34
CA GLU A 68 -2.81 -17.00 28.64
C GLU A 68 -3.50 -16.05 27.65
N VAL A 69 -3.70 -14.80 28.07
CA VAL A 69 -4.21 -13.70 27.25
C VAL A 69 -3.17 -12.59 27.24
N PRO A 70 -2.75 -12.09 26.06
CA PRO A 70 -1.67 -11.12 25.99
C PRO A 70 -2.09 -9.71 26.36
N LYS A 71 -1.13 -8.91 26.85
CA LYS A 71 -1.31 -7.45 26.93
C LYS A 71 -1.29 -6.88 25.52
N CYS A 72 -2.26 -6.03 25.20
CA CYS A 72 -2.54 -5.62 23.83
C CYS A 72 -2.37 -4.10 23.68
N TYR A 73 -1.66 -3.70 22.63
CA TYR A 73 -1.38 -2.28 22.38
C TYR A 73 -1.56 -1.94 20.91
N ALA A 74 -2.11 -0.76 20.65
CA ALA A 74 -2.01 -0.09 19.36
C ALA A 74 -0.82 0.87 19.41
N ALA A 75 0.15 0.72 18.52
CA ALA A 75 1.42 1.43 18.60
C ALA A 75 1.92 1.95 17.24
N ILE A 76 2.57 3.11 17.28
CA ILE A 76 3.28 3.73 16.15
C ILE A 76 4.66 4.23 16.58
N HIS A 77 5.64 4.10 15.70
CA HIS A 77 6.99 4.63 15.91
C HIS A 77 7.02 6.16 15.76
N LYS A 78 7.74 6.89 16.60
CA LYS A 78 7.77 8.37 16.53
C LYS A 78 8.51 8.91 15.31
N ASN A 79 9.51 8.18 14.80
CA ASN A 79 10.20 8.55 13.57
C ASN A 79 9.34 8.17 12.35
N LEU A 80 9.04 9.18 11.52
CA LEU A 80 8.18 9.06 10.36
C LEU A 80 8.79 8.23 9.23
N GLU A 81 10.09 8.34 8.97
CA GLU A 81 10.79 7.55 7.94
C GLU A 81 10.71 6.06 8.26
N VAL A 82 10.91 5.68 9.54
CA VAL A 82 10.74 4.29 9.99
C VAL A 82 9.32 3.80 9.71
N ARG A 83 8.31 4.65 9.91
CA ARG A 83 6.92 4.31 9.60
C ARG A 83 6.70 4.17 8.11
N PHE A 84 7.14 5.13 7.30
CA PHE A 84 7.03 5.07 5.84
C PHE A 84 7.69 3.82 5.27
N ASP A 85 8.83 3.43 5.85
CA ASP A 85 9.57 2.28 5.37
C ASP A 85 9.06 0.92 5.92
N SER A 86 8.18 0.93 6.92
CA SER A 86 7.59 -0.29 7.50
C SER A 86 6.20 -0.61 6.92
N THR A 87 5.75 -1.87 7.00
CA THR A 87 4.39 -2.27 6.57
C THR A 87 3.28 -1.53 7.33
N SER A 88 3.51 -1.23 8.60
CA SER A 88 2.49 -0.80 9.57
C SER A 88 3.07 0.29 10.49
N GLY A 89 2.75 0.31 11.78
CA GLY A 89 3.27 1.29 12.75
C GLY A 89 4.79 1.29 13.00
N GLY A 90 5.55 0.33 12.46
CA GLY A 90 7.03 0.32 12.55
C GLY A 90 7.61 -0.36 13.79
N LEU A 91 6.85 -1.25 14.44
CA LEU A 91 7.23 -1.82 15.73
C LEU A 91 8.34 -2.88 15.64
N PHE A 92 8.38 -3.68 14.56
CA PHE A 92 9.53 -4.57 14.34
C PHE A 92 10.85 -3.79 14.25
N SER A 93 10.85 -2.65 13.56
CA SER A 93 12.03 -1.76 13.50
C SER A 93 12.44 -1.25 14.88
N ALA A 94 11.48 -0.88 15.72
CA ALA A 94 11.75 -0.42 17.09
C ALA A 94 12.47 -1.50 17.92
N PHE A 95 11.97 -2.74 17.87
CA PHE A 95 12.58 -3.88 18.55
C PHE A 95 13.96 -4.23 17.99
N ALA A 96 14.09 -4.25 16.67
CA ALA A 96 15.37 -4.53 16.00
C ALA A 96 16.43 -3.50 16.36
N GLU A 97 16.09 -2.20 16.34
CA GLU A 97 17.01 -1.14 16.75
C GLU A 97 17.45 -1.25 18.21
N LYS A 98 16.58 -1.70 19.12
CA LYS A 98 16.97 -1.99 20.50
C LYS A 98 17.91 -3.19 20.56
N MET A 99 17.62 -4.26 19.84
CA MET A 99 18.49 -5.44 19.80
C MET A 99 19.89 -5.12 19.26
N TYR A 100 19.99 -4.36 18.16
CA TYR A 100 21.28 -3.91 17.63
C TYR A 100 22.03 -2.99 18.60
N ARG A 101 21.33 -2.11 19.33
CA ARG A 101 21.95 -1.26 20.36
C ARG A 101 22.56 -2.10 21.49
N ASP A 102 21.90 -3.20 21.82
CA ASP A 102 22.37 -4.20 22.79
C ASP A 102 23.44 -5.15 22.20
N ARG A 103 23.98 -4.84 21.01
CA ARG A 103 24.94 -5.65 20.25
C ARG A 103 24.44 -7.06 19.89
N GLY A 104 23.14 -7.26 19.89
CA GLY A 104 22.52 -8.53 19.52
C GLY A 104 22.26 -8.68 18.02
N TYR A 105 21.80 -9.87 17.67
CA TYR A 105 21.43 -10.24 16.31
C TYR A 105 19.92 -10.10 16.08
N VAL A 106 19.54 -9.68 14.88
CA VAL A 106 18.15 -9.62 14.44
C VAL A 106 17.96 -10.54 13.24
N GLY A 107 16.97 -11.42 13.36
CA GLY A 107 16.58 -12.37 12.33
C GLY A 107 15.18 -12.11 11.78
N GLY A 108 15.01 -12.37 10.48
CA GLY A 108 13.74 -12.28 9.77
C GLY A 108 13.89 -12.58 8.29
N ALA A 109 12.88 -12.20 7.50
CA ALA A 109 12.82 -12.54 6.09
C ALA A 109 13.35 -11.43 5.16
N ILE A 110 14.21 -11.80 4.21
CA ILE A 110 14.72 -10.93 3.14
C ILE A 110 14.40 -11.52 1.75
N TYR A 111 14.47 -10.67 0.73
CA TYR A 111 14.50 -11.12 -0.66
C TYR A 111 15.94 -11.48 -1.07
N ASP A 112 16.11 -12.52 -1.88
CA ASP A 112 17.32 -12.73 -2.67
C ASP A 112 17.27 -11.93 -3.98
N GLU A 113 18.31 -12.05 -4.80
CA GLU A 113 18.44 -11.41 -6.11
C GLU A 113 17.34 -11.80 -7.11
N ASN A 114 16.67 -12.94 -6.88
CA ASN A 114 15.56 -13.44 -7.68
C ASN A 114 14.19 -13.19 -7.02
N PHE A 115 14.16 -12.38 -5.95
CA PHE A 115 12.99 -12.11 -5.10
C PHE A 115 12.35 -13.37 -4.50
N ASN A 116 13.08 -14.48 -4.37
CA ASN A 116 12.68 -15.53 -3.45
C ASN A 116 12.91 -15.05 -2.02
N VAL A 117 12.15 -15.59 -1.09
CA VAL A 117 12.23 -15.17 0.30
C VAL A 117 13.06 -16.18 1.09
N LYS A 118 14.03 -15.71 1.87
CA LYS A 118 14.82 -16.53 2.79
C LYS A 118 14.88 -15.89 4.17
N GLN A 119 15.00 -16.73 5.20
CA GLN A 119 15.33 -16.26 6.53
C GLN A 119 16.80 -15.86 6.57
N PHE A 120 17.07 -14.79 7.31
CA PHE A 120 18.36 -14.14 7.43
C PHE A 120 18.53 -13.64 8.86
N ILE A 121 19.75 -13.61 9.36
CA ILE A 121 20.09 -13.09 10.69
C ILE A 121 21.41 -12.35 10.61
N SER A 122 21.46 -11.16 11.22
CA SER A 122 22.64 -10.29 11.21
C SER A 122 22.69 -9.44 12.48
N ASN A 123 23.89 -9.01 12.85
CA ASN A 123 24.17 -8.02 13.88
C ASN A 123 24.49 -6.63 13.29
N ASP A 124 24.48 -6.45 11.97
CA ASP A 124 24.62 -5.15 11.32
C ASP A 124 23.27 -4.45 11.20
N LYS A 125 23.17 -3.25 11.79
CA LYS A 125 21.99 -2.40 11.72
C LYS A 125 21.60 -2.03 10.27
N LYS A 126 22.55 -1.98 9.33
CA LYS A 126 22.29 -1.65 7.92
C LYS A 126 21.34 -2.66 7.28
N ASP A 127 21.34 -3.90 7.74
CA ASP A 127 20.47 -4.96 7.22
C ASP A 127 19.00 -4.82 7.64
N LEU A 128 18.70 -3.90 8.57
CA LEU A 128 17.32 -3.62 8.97
C LEU A 128 16.45 -3.19 7.78
N LEU A 129 17.03 -2.47 6.81
CA LEU A 129 16.31 -2.05 5.59
C LEU A 129 15.77 -3.27 4.82
N ALA A 130 16.60 -4.32 4.68
CA ALA A 130 16.21 -5.55 3.99
C ALA A 130 15.20 -6.38 4.81
N LEU A 131 15.33 -6.38 6.14
CA LEU A 131 14.44 -7.09 7.06
C LEU A 131 13.05 -6.45 7.18
N ARG A 132 12.95 -5.13 6.95
CA ARG A 132 11.67 -4.40 7.01
C ARG A 132 10.66 -4.90 5.97
N SER A 133 9.41 -4.57 6.22
CA SER A 133 8.27 -4.86 5.35
C SER A 133 7.91 -6.35 5.22
N SER A 134 6.68 -6.61 4.81
CA SER A 134 6.11 -7.95 4.72
C SER A 134 6.41 -8.60 3.37
N LYS A 135 6.79 -9.88 3.41
CA LYS A 135 7.00 -10.72 2.22
C LYS A 135 5.93 -11.80 2.19
N TYR A 136 5.12 -11.82 1.14
CA TYR A 136 3.85 -12.56 1.11
C TYR A 136 3.95 -13.96 0.49
N THR A 137 5.15 -14.53 0.35
CA THR A 137 5.40 -15.89 -0.17
C THR A 137 6.14 -16.73 0.87
N GLN A 138 6.15 -18.05 0.70
CA GLN A 138 6.90 -18.94 1.60
C GLN A 138 8.39 -18.57 1.62
N SER A 139 8.97 -18.48 2.81
CA SER A 139 10.42 -18.24 2.99
C SER A 139 11.19 -19.51 3.31
N SER A 140 12.37 -19.65 2.71
CA SER A 140 13.31 -20.73 3.01
C SER A 140 13.93 -20.53 4.40
N CYS A 141 13.96 -21.58 5.21
CA CYS A 141 14.62 -21.59 6.53
C CYS A 141 15.86 -22.49 6.54
N VAL A 142 16.41 -22.86 5.38
CA VAL A 142 17.54 -23.79 5.29
C VAL A 142 18.74 -23.25 6.05
N GLY A 143 19.24 -24.01 7.04
CA GLY A 143 20.38 -23.66 7.89
C GLY A 143 20.09 -22.58 8.94
N PHE A 144 18.94 -21.91 8.86
CA PHE A 144 18.62 -20.76 9.70
C PHE A 144 18.52 -21.14 11.18
N PHE A 145 17.89 -22.28 11.51
CA PHE A 145 17.74 -22.67 12.91
C PHE A 145 19.07 -23.14 13.50
N LYS A 146 19.92 -23.80 12.71
CA LYS A 146 21.31 -24.12 13.10
C LYS A 146 22.07 -22.83 13.46
N GLN A 147 22.03 -21.83 12.59
CA GLN A 147 22.72 -20.56 12.79
C GLN A 147 22.25 -19.83 14.06
N VAL A 148 20.94 -19.71 14.27
CA VAL A 148 20.38 -19.11 15.49
C VAL A 148 20.84 -19.85 16.74
N LYS A 149 20.85 -21.20 16.71
CA LYS A 149 21.30 -22.01 17.85
C LYS A 149 22.77 -21.78 18.20
N GLU A 150 23.65 -21.65 17.20
CA GLU A 150 25.07 -21.40 17.45
C GLU A 150 25.31 -19.99 18.02
N ILE A 151 24.62 -18.97 17.52
CA ILE A 151 24.67 -17.60 18.09
C ILE A 151 24.18 -17.60 19.55
N LEU A 152 23.10 -18.31 19.85
CA LEU A 152 22.59 -18.38 21.22
C LEU A 152 23.56 -19.09 22.17
N LYS A 153 24.27 -20.12 21.69
CA LYS A 153 25.28 -20.85 22.47
C LYS A 153 26.52 -20.01 22.78
N SER A 154 26.87 -19.05 21.93
CA SER A 154 27.98 -18.12 22.21
C SER A 154 27.60 -17.04 23.25
N GLY A 155 26.36 -17.03 23.73
CA GLY A 155 25.88 -16.08 24.73
C GLY A 155 25.31 -14.78 24.16
N GLU A 156 25.26 -14.64 22.84
CA GLU A 156 24.79 -13.43 22.17
C GLU A 156 23.28 -13.28 22.26
N LYS A 157 22.79 -12.04 22.32
CA LYS A 157 21.34 -11.75 22.30
C LYS A 157 20.79 -11.91 20.89
N VAL A 158 19.59 -12.46 20.77
CA VAL A 158 18.92 -12.69 19.49
C VAL A 158 17.46 -12.29 19.53
N LEU A 159 17.00 -11.50 18.56
CA LEU A 159 15.60 -11.28 18.22
C LEU A 159 15.31 -11.97 16.88
N VAL A 160 14.36 -12.89 16.81
CA VAL A 160 13.92 -13.48 15.53
C VAL A 160 12.45 -13.19 15.29
N CYS A 161 12.11 -12.76 14.07
CA CYS A 161 10.72 -12.59 13.63
C CYS A 161 10.36 -13.49 12.45
N GLY A 162 9.24 -14.21 12.51
CA GLY A 162 8.76 -15.02 11.39
C GLY A 162 7.30 -15.44 11.52
N CYS A 163 6.84 -16.31 10.61
CA CYS A 163 5.50 -16.88 10.72
C CYS A 163 5.36 -17.68 12.03
N PRO A 164 4.16 -17.77 12.64
CA PRO A 164 3.95 -18.53 13.87
C PRO A 164 4.44 -19.99 13.78
N CYS A 165 4.27 -20.64 12.63
CA CYS A 165 4.78 -22.00 12.38
C CYS A 165 6.31 -22.09 12.38
N GLN A 166 7.01 -21.08 11.86
CA GLN A 166 8.47 -21.01 11.83
C GLN A 166 9.04 -20.74 13.22
N MET A 167 8.38 -19.87 13.98
CA MET A 167 8.78 -19.54 15.34
C MET A 167 8.54 -20.70 16.31
N ALA A 168 7.44 -21.44 16.11
CA ALA A 168 7.20 -22.71 16.79
C ALA A 168 8.29 -23.75 16.45
N ALA A 169 8.70 -23.82 15.17
CA ALA A 169 9.79 -24.69 14.73
C ALA A 169 11.12 -24.35 15.38
N LEU A 170 11.47 -23.06 15.45
CA LEU A 170 12.68 -22.59 16.15
C LEU A 170 12.65 -22.99 17.63
N ARG A 171 11.54 -22.73 18.33
CA ARG A 171 11.40 -23.04 19.77
C ARG A 171 11.63 -24.53 20.05
N ILE A 172 11.02 -25.43 19.27
CA ILE A 172 11.21 -26.88 19.48
C ILE A 172 12.60 -27.37 19.03
N PHE A 173 13.16 -26.79 17.96
CA PHE A 173 14.49 -27.12 17.45
C PHE A 173 15.60 -26.85 18.48
N LEU A 174 15.43 -25.78 19.27
CA LEU A 174 16.39 -25.38 20.31
C LEU A 174 16.43 -26.36 21.49
N ARG A 175 15.36 -27.14 21.71
CA ARG A 175 15.22 -28.20 22.74
C ARG A 175 15.38 -27.75 24.21
N LYS A 176 15.65 -26.48 24.46
CA LYS A 176 15.68 -25.84 25.79
C LYS A 176 15.32 -24.36 25.66
N PRO A 177 14.84 -23.71 26.73
CA PRO A 177 14.67 -22.27 26.75
C PRO A 177 16.04 -21.55 26.68
N TYR A 178 16.02 -20.32 26.16
CA TYR A 178 17.16 -19.41 26.10
C TYR A 178 16.70 -18.04 26.61
N GLU A 179 17.39 -17.50 27.61
CA GLU A 179 17.10 -16.17 28.17
C GLU A 179 17.51 -15.05 27.20
N ASN A 180 18.59 -15.28 26.43
CA ASN A 180 19.11 -14.39 25.40
C ASN A 180 18.34 -14.46 24.06
N LEU A 181 17.17 -15.10 24.02
CA LEU A 181 16.31 -15.18 22.83
C LEU A 181 14.98 -14.46 23.03
N ILE A 182 14.64 -13.57 22.11
CA ILE A 182 13.29 -13.05 21.90
C ILE A 182 12.73 -13.61 20.59
N ILE A 183 11.57 -14.25 20.68
CA ILE A 183 10.80 -14.73 19.53
C ILE A 183 9.67 -13.74 19.28
N ALA A 184 9.68 -13.10 18.11
CA ALA A 184 8.55 -12.34 17.60
C ALA A 184 7.85 -13.14 16.48
N ASP A 185 6.53 -13.05 16.40
CA ASP A 185 5.79 -13.49 15.22
C ASP A 185 4.81 -12.41 14.76
N PHE A 186 4.00 -12.75 13.76
CA PHE A 186 2.94 -11.89 13.29
C PHE A 186 1.65 -12.65 13.03
N VAL A 187 0.54 -11.92 13.02
CA VAL A 187 -0.77 -12.47 12.64
C VAL A 187 -0.75 -12.82 11.15
N CYS A 188 -0.48 -14.09 10.88
CA CYS A 188 -0.32 -14.61 9.53
C CYS A 188 -1.62 -15.25 9.02
N ARG A 189 -2.35 -14.65 8.09
CA ARG A 189 -3.57 -15.27 7.52
C ARG A 189 -3.27 -16.59 6.77
N GLY A 190 -2.17 -16.65 6.03
CA GLY A 190 -1.77 -17.81 5.24
C GLY A 190 -0.55 -17.48 4.36
N ILE A 191 0.21 -18.51 3.98
CA ILE A 191 1.47 -18.39 3.23
C ILE A 191 1.20 -18.70 1.76
N ASN A 192 1.50 -17.77 0.86
CA ASN A 192 1.27 -17.98 -0.58
C ASN A 192 2.37 -18.80 -1.24
N SER A 193 1.97 -19.47 -2.33
CA SER A 193 2.84 -20.16 -3.27
C SER A 193 3.93 -19.24 -3.83
N PRO A 194 5.21 -19.60 -3.67
CA PRO A 194 6.33 -18.99 -4.39
C PRO A 194 6.13 -18.98 -5.91
N MET A 195 5.65 -20.08 -6.50
CA MET A 195 5.42 -20.22 -7.94
C MET A 195 4.43 -19.17 -8.46
N ILE A 196 3.31 -18.95 -7.75
CA ILE A 196 2.32 -17.94 -8.14
C ILE A 196 2.91 -16.52 -8.03
N GLY A 197 3.73 -16.27 -7.00
CA GLY A 197 4.46 -15.01 -6.86
C GLY A 197 5.41 -14.74 -8.04
N THR A 198 6.14 -15.76 -8.50
CA THR A 198 7.00 -15.68 -9.69
C THR A 198 6.20 -15.38 -10.94
N LYS A 199 5.10 -16.11 -11.19
CA LYS A 199 4.22 -15.87 -12.36
C LYS A 199 3.65 -14.45 -12.39
N PHE A 200 3.25 -13.93 -11.23
CA PHE A 200 2.77 -12.56 -11.14
C PHE A 200 3.87 -11.55 -11.51
N ARG A 201 5.09 -11.73 -11.00
CA ARG A 201 6.22 -10.87 -11.34
C ARG A 201 6.53 -10.93 -12.84
N GLU A 202 6.56 -12.13 -13.42
CA GLU A 202 6.76 -12.30 -14.87
C GLU A 202 5.67 -11.62 -15.70
N SER A 203 4.42 -11.60 -15.24
CA SER A 203 3.33 -10.82 -15.86
C SER A 203 3.64 -9.33 -15.86
N LEU A 204 4.08 -8.78 -14.72
CA LEU A 204 4.46 -7.36 -14.63
C LEU A 204 5.63 -7.03 -15.58
N GLU A 205 6.66 -7.87 -15.59
CA GLU A 205 7.84 -7.68 -16.46
C GLU A 205 7.47 -7.75 -17.95
N ARG A 206 6.57 -8.67 -18.33
CA ARG A 206 6.09 -8.81 -19.71
C ARG A 206 5.28 -7.59 -20.14
N LYS A 207 4.37 -7.11 -19.29
CA LYS A 207 3.53 -5.93 -19.56
C LYS A 207 4.37 -4.66 -19.70
N GLU A 208 5.42 -4.52 -18.89
CA GLU A 208 6.30 -3.36 -18.93
C GLU A 208 7.44 -3.49 -19.95
N GLY A 209 7.77 -4.70 -20.39
CA GLY A 209 8.94 -4.97 -21.24
C GLY A 209 10.28 -4.73 -20.52
N SER A 210 10.32 -4.84 -19.19
CA SER A 210 11.52 -4.61 -18.38
C SER A 210 11.52 -5.44 -17.10
N LYS A 211 12.72 -5.75 -16.56
CA LYS A 211 12.88 -6.54 -15.34
C LYS A 211 12.55 -5.76 -14.09
N VAL A 212 11.89 -6.38 -13.12
CA VAL A 212 11.70 -5.80 -11.79
C VAL A 212 13.03 -5.86 -11.05
N ILE A 213 13.50 -4.72 -10.52
CA ILE A 213 14.74 -4.60 -9.75
C ILE A 213 14.50 -4.23 -8.29
N TRP A 214 13.28 -3.82 -7.96
CA TRP A 214 12.87 -3.59 -6.58
C TRP A 214 11.36 -3.75 -6.43
N GLN A 215 10.92 -4.28 -5.29
CA GLN A 215 9.50 -4.42 -4.96
C GLN A 215 9.23 -4.18 -3.49
N LYS A 216 8.05 -3.65 -3.19
CA LYS A 216 7.57 -3.44 -1.82
C LYS A 216 6.06 -3.54 -1.73
N ALA A 217 5.59 -4.42 -0.86
CA ALA A 217 4.17 -4.49 -0.51
C ALA A 217 3.80 -3.40 0.51
N LYS A 218 2.57 -2.88 0.41
CA LYS A 218 2.05 -1.79 1.26
C LYS A 218 2.98 -0.57 1.33
N ASN A 219 3.54 -0.18 0.19
CA ASN A 219 4.21 1.10 0.05
C ASN A 219 3.24 2.24 0.40
N LYS A 220 3.75 3.27 1.09
CA LYS A 220 2.96 4.32 1.72
C LYS A 220 3.05 5.67 1.01
N GLU A 221 3.69 5.75 -0.16
CA GLU A 221 3.79 7.00 -0.94
C GLU A 221 2.40 7.53 -1.32
N LEU A 222 1.46 6.63 -1.64
CA LEU A 222 0.06 6.96 -1.91
C LEU A 222 -0.86 6.82 -0.67
N GLY A 223 -0.27 6.73 0.53
CA GLY A 223 -0.99 6.45 1.77
C GLY A 223 -1.20 4.95 2.05
N TRP A 224 -1.32 4.61 3.34
CA TRP A 224 -1.40 3.24 3.82
C TRP A 224 -2.74 2.54 3.52
N HIS A 225 -3.86 3.28 3.48
CA HIS A 225 -5.21 2.74 3.26
C HIS A 225 -5.37 2.07 1.90
N LEU A 226 -4.65 2.55 0.87
CA LEU A 226 -4.61 1.90 -0.45
C LEU A 226 -3.87 0.56 -0.40
N MET A 227 -2.99 0.38 0.58
CA MET A 227 -2.11 -0.79 0.73
C MET A 227 -1.39 -1.12 -0.58
N ALA A 228 -0.98 -0.09 -1.32
CA ALA A 228 -0.45 -0.25 -2.66
C ALA A 228 0.87 -1.04 -2.63
N ALA A 229 1.09 -1.88 -3.63
CA ALA A 229 2.42 -2.42 -3.90
C ALA A 229 3.16 -1.50 -4.87
N LYS A 230 4.45 -1.26 -4.65
CA LYS A 230 5.33 -0.53 -5.56
C LYS A 230 6.35 -1.49 -6.18
N TYR A 231 6.55 -1.37 -7.48
CA TYR A 231 7.58 -2.07 -8.26
C TYR A 231 8.42 -1.04 -9.01
N ILE A 232 9.74 -1.25 -9.06
CA ILE A 232 10.66 -0.43 -9.86
C ILE A 232 11.31 -1.36 -10.88
N PHE A 233 11.35 -0.90 -12.13
CA PHE A 233 11.87 -1.65 -13.26
C PHE A 233 13.27 -1.16 -13.66
N ALA A 234 14.04 -2.02 -14.31
CA ALA A 234 15.39 -1.72 -14.78
C ALA A 234 15.45 -0.53 -15.75
N ASN A 235 14.35 -0.25 -16.46
CA ASN A 235 14.20 0.92 -17.32
C ASN A 235 13.94 2.24 -16.57
N GLY A 236 13.95 2.23 -15.23
CA GLY A 236 13.75 3.40 -14.37
C GLY A 236 12.28 3.73 -14.08
N LYS A 237 11.32 3.03 -14.68
CA LYS A 237 9.89 3.26 -14.40
C LYS A 237 9.49 2.66 -13.06
N SER A 238 8.48 3.26 -12.44
CA SER A 238 7.85 2.76 -11.23
C SER A 238 6.36 2.51 -11.43
N LEU A 239 5.86 1.40 -10.91
CA LEU A 239 4.45 1.03 -10.94
C LEU A 239 3.90 0.92 -9.53
N PHE A 240 2.78 1.61 -9.28
CA PHE A 240 2.00 1.49 -8.05
C PHE A 240 0.70 0.75 -8.36
N ILE A 241 0.41 -0.31 -7.58
CA ILE A 241 -0.81 -1.10 -7.75
C ILE A 241 -1.56 -1.13 -6.41
N PRO A 242 -2.68 -0.40 -6.28
CA PRO A 242 -3.54 -0.48 -5.11
C PRO A 242 -3.97 -1.92 -4.81
N SER A 243 -4.10 -2.27 -3.54
CA SER A 243 -4.43 -3.63 -3.09
C SER A 243 -5.68 -4.24 -3.77
N PRO A 244 -6.79 -3.49 -3.97
CA PRO A 244 -7.97 -4.01 -4.68
C PRO A 244 -7.75 -4.32 -6.16
N LEU A 245 -6.74 -3.74 -6.80
CA LEU A 245 -6.40 -3.98 -8.21
C LEU A 245 -5.27 -5.00 -8.37
N ASN A 246 -4.49 -5.22 -7.32
CA ASN A 246 -3.35 -6.12 -7.33
C ASN A 246 -3.81 -7.59 -7.43
N GLY A 247 -3.47 -8.24 -8.55
CA GLY A 247 -3.81 -9.63 -8.83
C GLY A 247 -3.38 -10.62 -7.75
N MET A 248 -2.20 -10.42 -7.14
CA MET A 248 -1.75 -11.27 -6.02
C MET A 248 -2.67 -11.16 -4.82
N THR A 249 -3.03 -9.93 -4.44
CA THR A 249 -3.94 -9.70 -3.32
C THR A 249 -5.34 -10.24 -3.63
N ARG A 250 -5.84 -10.01 -4.85
CA ARG A 250 -7.16 -10.51 -5.27
C ARG A 250 -7.21 -12.02 -5.26
N GLY A 251 -6.27 -12.72 -5.91
CA GLY A 251 -6.22 -14.18 -5.87
C GLY A 251 -6.12 -14.72 -4.44
N TYR A 252 -5.25 -14.13 -3.61
CA TYR A 252 -5.10 -14.51 -2.20
C TYR A 252 -6.39 -14.40 -1.38
N LEU A 253 -7.18 -13.33 -1.57
CA LEU A 253 -8.38 -13.05 -0.77
C LEU A 253 -9.66 -13.66 -1.36
N GLN A 254 -9.78 -13.71 -2.69
CA GLN A 254 -10.98 -14.16 -3.38
C GLN A 254 -11.03 -15.69 -3.50
N THR A 255 -9.90 -16.36 -3.75
CA THR A 255 -9.91 -17.81 -4.00
C THR A 255 -9.45 -18.63 -2.80
N ASN A 256 -8.61 -18.07 -1.93
CA ASN A 256 -7.84 -18.80 -0.90
C ASN A 256 -6.90 -19.89 -1.46
N ALA A 257 -6.84 -20.12 -2.78
CA ALA A 257 -6.10 -21.21 -3.40
C ALA A 257 -4.58 -20.99 -3.34
N PHE A 258 -4.12 -19.73 -3.26
CA PHE A 258 -2.69 -19.43 -3.25
C PHE A 258 -1.99 -19.95 -2.00
N CYS A 259 -2.75 -20.16 -0.92
CA CYS A 259 -2.21 -20.53 0.38
C CYS A 259 -1.77 -21.99 0.43
N ARG A 260 -0.78 -22.30 1.26
CA ARG A 260 -0.36 -23.66 1.57
C ARG A 260 -1.51 -24.50 2.16
N PRO A 261 -1.64 -25.81 1.85
CA PRO A 261 -2.68 -26.67 2.42
C PRO A 261 -2.75 -26.63 3.95
N SER A 262 -1.60 -26.62 4.65
CA SER A 262 -1.55 -26.56 6.12
C SER A 262 -2.11 -25.25 6.71
N CYS A 263 -2.36 -24.22 5.90
CA CYS A 263 -2.96 -22.96 6.37
C CYS A 263 -4.46 -23.08 6.61
N TYR A 264 -5.15 -24.04 5.96
CA TYR A 264 -6.59 -24.26 6.13
C TYR A 264 -6.94 -24.86 7.51
N SER A 265 -6.01 -25.62 8.08
CA SER A 265 -6.11 -26.25 9.40
C SER A 265 -4.96 -25.86 10.31
N CYS A 266 -4.49 -24.61 10.20
CA CYS A 266 -3.29 -24.11 10.85
C CYS A 266 -3.28 -24.35 12.37
N LYS A 267 -2.34 -25.18 12.84
CA LYS A 267 -2.20 -25.55 14.25
C LYS A 267 -1.66 -24.43 15.16
N PHE A 268 -1.15 -23.35 14.57
CA PHE A 268 -0.48 -22.24 15.27
C PHE A 268 -1.39 -21.02 15.51
N LYS A 269 -2.70 -21.21 15.31
CA LYS A 269 -3.77 -20.26 15.64
C LYS A 269 -4.24 -20.44 17.08
N GLY A 270 -4.85 -19.40 17.61
CA GLY A 270 -5.40 -19.38 18.97
C GLY A 270 -4.37 -18.98 20.02
N MET A 271 -4.73 -19.28 21.26
CA MET A 271 -3.99 -18.98 22.49
C MET A 271 -3.59 -20.28 23.21
N PRO A 272 -2.58 -20.23 24.11
CA PRO A 272 -1.60 -19.15 24.24
C PRO A 272 -0.73 -18.97 22.99
N ARG A 273 -0.16 -17.77 22.79
CA ARG A 273 0.78 -17.50 21.69
C ARG A 273 2.15 -18.09 22.00
N ILE A 274 2.82 -18.62 20.98
CA ILE A 274 4.14 -19.27 21.12
C ILE A 274 5.29 -18.25 21.16
N ALA A 275 5.13 -17.10 20.49
CA ALA A 275 6.10 -16.02 20.44
C ALA A 275 6.00 -15.13 21.69
N ASP A 276 7.10 -14.48 22.09
CA ASP A 276 7.13 -13.48 23.15
C ASP A 276 6.34 -12.21 22.76
N ILE A 277 6.37 -11.85 21.47
CA ILE A 277 5.64 -10.72 20.89
C ILE A 277 4.95 -11.16 19.60
N THR A 278 3.70 -10.77 19.40
CA THR A 278 2.99 -10.93 18.11
C THR A 278 2.64 -9.56 17.52
N LEU A 279 2.97 -9.36 16.24
CA LEU A 279 2.70 -8.12 15.50
C LEU A 279 1.54 -8.28 14.50
N ALA A 280 0.76 -7.24 14.30
CA ALA A 280 -0.20 -7.16 13.20
C ALA A 280 -0.43 -5.71 12.75
N ASP A 281 -1.25 -5.56 11.72
CA ASP A 281 -1.93 -4.29 11.45
C ASP A 281 -3.08 -4.13 12.46
N CYS A 282 -3.24 -2.93 13.02
CA CYS A 282 -4.30 -2.63 13.97
C CYS A 282 -5.61 -2.30 13.24
N TRP A 283 -6.22 -3.28 12.58
CA TRP A 283 -7.50 -3.10 11.89
C TRP A 283 -8.61 -2.67 12.86
N GLY A 284 -9.37 -1.64 12.49
CA GLY A 284 -10.46 -1.11 13.30
C GLY A 284 -10.04 -0.05 14.30
N ILE A 285 -8.75 0.31 14.37
CA ILE A 285 -8.25 1.34 15.28
C ILE A 285 -8.95 2.68 15.09
N GLU A 286 -9.34 3.03 13.86
CA GLU A 286 -10.03 4.27 13.53
C GLU A 286 -11.39 4.41 14.23
N LYS A 287 -11.99 3.29 14.65
CA LYS A 287 -13.25 3.26 15.41
C LYS A 287 -13.02 3.39 16.91
N PHE A 288 -11.87 2.92 17.40
CA PHE A 288 -11.52 2.91 18.82
C PHE A 288 -10.80 4.20 19.23
N ASP A 289 -9.77 4.59 18.50
CA ASP A 289 -9.05 5.85 18.65
C ASP A 289 -8.65 6.42 17.27
N PRO A 290 -9.45 7.36 16.72
CA PRO A 290 -9.16 7.99 15.44
C PRO A 290 -7.80 8.70 15.38
N SER A 291 -7.21 9.10 16.51
CA SER A 291 -5.88 9.76 16.54
C SER A 291 -4.73 8.81 16.23
N MET A 292 -5.03 7.51 16.16
CA MET A 292 -4.10 6.44 15.81
C MET A 292 -4.31 5.95 14.38
N ASP A 293 -5.23 6.52 13.59
CA ASP A 293 -5.29 6.32 12.14
C ASP A 293 -4.94 7.61 11.40
N ASP A 294 -3.65 7.77 11.14
CA ASP A 294 -3.12 8.86 10.34
C ASP A 294 -2.82 8.43 8.90
N ASN A 295 -3.29 7.27 8.43
CA ASN A 295 -3.00 6.72 7.10
C ASN A 295 -1.50 6.42 6.84
N VAL A 296 -0.64 6.34 7.88
CA VAL A 296 0.75 5.79 7.79
C VAL A 296 0.84 4.43 8.49
N GLY A 297 -0.30 3.86 8.86
CA GLY A 297 -0.41 2.54 9.49
C GLY A 297 -0.09 2.56 10.98
N THR A 298 -0.78 1.67 11.69
CA THR A 298 -0.67 1.46 13.14
C THR A 298 -0.56 -0.03 13.41
N SER A 299 0.43 -0.40 14.22
CA SER A 299 0.65 -1.80 14.56
C SER A 299 -0.17 -2.19 15.77
N LEU A 300 -0.80 -3.35 15.70
CA LEU A 300 -1.23 -4.09 16.87
C LEU A 300 -0.02 -4.86 17.41
N VAL A 301 0.19 -4.80 18.72
CA VAL A 301 1.23 -5.53 19.43
C VAL A 301 0.58 -6.34 20.53
N LEU A 302 0.74 -7.66 20.47
CA LEU A 302 0.39 -8.58 21.55
C LEU A 302 1.67 -8.94 22.29
N VAL A 303 1.72 -8.62 23.57
CA VAL A 303 2.81 -8.99 24.47
C VAL A 303 2.39 -10.26 25.20
N ASN A 304 3.07 -11.37 24.92
CA ASN A 304 2.64 -12.71 25.31
C ASN A 304 3.48 -13.32 26.45
N SER A 305 4.64 -12.71 26.76
CA SER A 305 5.60 -13.19 27.75
C SER A 305 6.21 -12.05 28.56
N GLU A 306 6.80 -12.37 29.71
CA GLU A 306 7.52 -11.39 30.53
C GLU A 306 8.73 -10.81 29.80
N LYS A 307 9.44 -11.64 29.02
CA LYS A 307 10.53 -11.16 28.15
C LYS A 307 10.02 -10.21 27.07
N GLY A 308 8.85 -10.50 26.49
CA GLY A 308 8.19 -9.62 25.54
C GLY A 308 7.79 -8.29 26.18
N ALA A 309 7.31 -8.32 27.43
CA ALA A 309 6.93 -7.13 28.18
C ALA A 309 8.13 -6.24 28.49
N ALA A 310 9.25 -6.83 28.94
CA ALA A 310 10.50 -6.12 29.16
C ALA A 310 11.01 -5.44 27.88
N LEU A 311 11.02 -6.15 26.74
CA LEU A 311 11.44 -5.55 25.47
C LEU A 311 10.48 -4.45 24.98
N PHE A 312 9.18 -4.58 25.22
CA PHE A 312 8.19 -3.56 24.87
C PHE A 312 8.38 -2.27 25.68
N GLU A 313 8.65 -2.39 26.98
CA GLU A 313 8.93 -1.23 27.83
C GLU A 313 10.23 -0.53 27.44
N ASP A 314 11.27 -1.30 27.09
CA ASP A 314 12.56 -0.77 26.60
C ASP A 314 12.44 0.14 25.37
N ILE A 315 11.39 -0.01 24.57
CA ILE A 315 11.14 0.83 23.39
C ILE A 315 10.10 1.93 23.63
N ARG A 316 9.53 2.06 24.84
CA ARG A 316 8.40 2.95 25.15
C ARG A 316 8.64 4.40 24.71
N GLN A 317 9.85 4.91 24.92
CA GLN A 317 10.23 6.27 24.54
C GLN A 317 10.23 6.52 23.03
N LYS A 318 10.43 5.48 22.20
CA LYS A 318 10.46 5.58 20.73
C LYS A 318 9.09 5.49 20.08
N ILE A 319 8.05 5.14 20.83
CA ILE A 319 6.71 4.86 20.30
C ILE A 319 5.65 5.76 20.94
N LYS A 320 4.58 6.04 20.20
CA LYS A 320 3.28 6.41 20.77
C LYS A 320 2.47 5.13 20.82
N CYS A 321 1.91 4.79 21.98
CA CYS A 321 0.99 3.65 22.05
C CYS A 321 -0.09 3.87 23.10
N ILE A 322 -1.21 3.20 22.87
CA ILE A 322 -2.34 3.07 23.77
C ILE A 322 -2.58 1.60 24.05
N GLU A 323 -3.13 1.29 25.22
CA GLU A 323 -3.68 -0.04 25.49
C GLU A 323 -4.91 -0.27 24.61
N PHE A 324 -5.04 -1.48 24.09
CA PHE A 324 -6.06 -1.85 23.12
C PHE A 324 -6.74 -3.14 23.56
N PRO A 325 -8.07 -3.23 23.67
CA PRO A 325 -8.73 -4.43 24.15
C PRO A 325 -8.41 -5.66 23.27
N PHE A 326 -8.17 -6.81 23.89
CA PHE A 326 -7.84 -8.02 23.17
C PHE A 326 -9.00 -8.50 22.27
N GLU A 327 -10.24 -8.30 22.71
CA GLU A 327 -11.45 -8.65 21.97
C GLU A 327 -11.54 -7.85 20.66
N GLU A 328 -11.24 -6.55 20.72
CA GLU A 328 -11.15 -5.67 19.55
C GLU A 328 -9.99 -6.07 18.64
N ALA A 329 -8.85 -6.48 19.23
CA ALA A 329 -7.71 -7.00 18.49
C ALA A 329 -8.10 -8.24 17.66
N VAL A 330 -8.84 -9.17 18.26
CA VAL A 330 -9.34 -10.38 17.59
C VAL A 330 -10.42 -10.06 16.55
N LEU A 331 -11.30 -9.09 16.82
CA LEU A 331 -12.34 -8.66 15.89
C LEU A 331 -11.73 -8.06 14.61
N GLY A 332 -10.72 -7.19 14.76
CA GLY A 332 -9.95 -6.64 13.65
C GLY A 332 -9.04 -7.66 12.97
N ASN A 333 -8.54 -8.64 13.73
CA ASN A 333 -7.60 -9.65 13.26
C ASN A 333 -8.11 -11.08 13.53
N PRO A 334 -9.15 -11.55 12.80
CA PRO A 334 -9.76 -12.86 13.06
C PRO A 334 -8.77 -14.03 12.85
N SER A 335 -7.72 -13.81 12.06
CA SER A 335 -6.61 -14.75 11.88
C SER A 335 -5.75 -14.95 13.13
N ILE A 336 -5.98 -14.25 14.24
CA ILE A 336 -5.40 -14.62 15.54
C ILE A 336 -5.97 -15.98 15.97
N MET A 337 -7.30 -16.13 15.90
CA MET A 337 -8.03 -17.28 16.43
C MET A 337 -8.40 -18.30 15.37
N LYS A 338 -8.66 -17.87 14.13
CA LYS A 338 -9.25 -18.69 13.09
C LYS A 338 -8.25 -19.02 11.98
N SER A 339 -8.30 -20.27 11.53
CA SER A 339 -7.61 -20.72 10.33
C SER A 339 -8.28 -20.16 9.07
N LEU A 340 -7.54 -20.20 7.96
CA LEU A 340 -8.06 -19.81 6.66
C LEU A 340 -9.17 -20.78 6.24
N SER A 341 -10.26 -20.30 5.65
CA SER A 341 -11.25 -21.19 5.06
C SER A 341 -10.67 -21.93 3.84
N PRO A 342 -11.17 -23.14 3.52
CA PRO A 342 -10.73 -23.87 2.32
C PRO A 342 -10.78 -23.05 1.03
N SER A 343 -10.13 -23.58 0.00
CA SER A 343 -10.19 -22.99 -1.34
C SER A 343 -11.64 -22.81 -1.80
N LYS A 344 -11.95 -21.64 -2.34
CA LYS A 344 -13.26 -21.29 -2.92
C LYS A 344 -13.37 -21.67 -4.39
N VAL A 345 -12.26 -22.11 -4.98
CA VAL A 345 -12.16 -22.67 -6.34
C VAL A 345 -11.64 -24.10 -6.22
N ASP A 346 -11.81 -24.89 -7.28
CA ASP A 346 -11.14 -26.18 -7.39
C ASP A 346 -9.62 -25.96 -7.38
N ARG A 347 -8.98 -26.31 -6.26
CA ARG A 347 -7.55 -26.11 -6.03
C ARG A 347 -6.71 -26.96 -6.96
N GLU A 348 -7.11 -28.22 -7.16
CA GLU A 348 -6.35 -29.16 -7.96
C GLU A 348 -6.34 -28.70 -9.41
N GLN A 349 -7.52 -28.34 -9.94
CA GLN A 349 -7.62 -27.80 -11.28
C GLN A 349 -6.88 -26.45 -11.39
N PHE A 350 -6.99 -25.58 -10.39
CA PHE A 350 -6.27 -24.30 -10.36
C PHE A 350 -4.76 -24.48 -10.53
N PHE A 351 -4.13 -25.40 -9.80
CA PHE A 351 -2.69 -25.62 -9.90
C PHE A 351 -2.26 -26.44 -11.11
N LYS A 352 -3.12 -27.33 -11.64
CA LYS A 352 -2.93 -27.96 -12.96
C LYS A 352 -2.87 -26.91 -14.05
N ASP A 353 -3.84 -26.00 -14.08
CA ASP A 353 -3.87 -24.87 -15.02
C ASP A 353 -2.67 -23.95 -14.82
N ALA A 354 -2.31 -23.68 -13.56
CA ALA A 354 -1.17 -22.82 -13.25
C ALA A 354 0.16 -23.37 -13.77
N GLN A 355 0.31 -24.67 -14.06
CA GLN A 355 1.53 -25.17 -14.70
C GLN A 355 1.71 -24.60 -16.11
N TYR A 356 0.62 -24.39 -16.86
CA TYR A 356 0.66 -24.07 -18.28
C TYR A 356 0.20 -22.63 -18.60
N MET A 357 -0.72 -22.09 -17.81
CA MET A 357 -1.25 -20.73 -17.98
C MET A 357 -0.29 -19.67 -17.42
N ASN A 358 -0.29 -18.50 -18.06
CA ASN A 358 0.32 -17.29 -17.49
C ASN A 358 -0.59 -16.71 -16.39
N PHE A 359 -0.11 -15.68 -15.68
CA PHE A 359 -0.85 -15.12 -14.55
C PHE A 359 -2.14 -14.42 -14.99
N GLU A 360 -2.14 -13.76 -16.14
CA GLU A 360 -3.29 -13.04 -16.70
C GLU A 360 -4.44 -14.00 -17.03
N ASP A 361 -4.14 -15.14 -17.61
CA ASP A 361 -5.12 -16.18 -17.94
C ASP A 361 -5.70 -16.80 -16.66
N LEU A 362 -4.86 -17.06 -15.64
CA LEU A 362 -5.31 -17.51 -14.32
C LEU A 362 -6.23 -16.47 -13.65
N GLU A 363 -5.85 -15.19 -13.74
CA GLU A 363 -6.60 -14.07 -13.19
C GLU A 363 -7.97 -13.92 -13.86
N ALA A 364 -8.02 -13.98 -15.19
CA ALA A 364 -9.27 -13.94 -15.94
C ALA A 364 -10.18 -15.13 -15.60
N LYS A 365 -9.62 -16.33 -15.44
CA LYS A 365 -10.38 -17.56 -15.19
C LYS A 365 -10.88 -17.71 -13.75
N TYR A 366 -10.05 -17.42 -12.75
CA TYR A 366 -10.32 -17.81 -11.35
C TYR A 366 -10.60 -16.66 -10.40
N PHE A 367 -10.13 -15.44 -10.71
CA PHE A 367 -10.28 -14.28 -9.85
C PHE A 367 -10.33 -12.99 -10.67
N PRO A 368 -11.35 -12.82 -11.54
CA PRO A 368 -11.44 -11.66 -12.43
C PRO A 368 -11.60 -10.35 -11.66
N VAL A 369 -11.25 -9.23 -12.31
CA VAL A 369 -11.46 -7.90 -11.70
C VAL A 369 -12.95 -7.75 -11.43
N PRO A 370 -13.37 -7.39 -10.22
CA PRO A 370 -14.78 -7.16 -9.93
C PRO A 370 -15.36 -6.16 -10.94
N ASN A 371 -16.37 -6.57 -11.69
CA ASN A 371 -17.02 -5.68 -12.65
C ASN A 371 -17.81 -4.63 -11.85
N ASN A 372 -17.37 -3.37 -11.87
CA ASN A 372 -17.96 -2.26 -11.09
C ASN A 372 -19.37 -1.83 -11.58
N SER A 373 -20.06 -2.68 -12.33
CA SER A 373 -21.34 -2.41 -13.00
C SER A 373 -22.57 -2.91 -12.24
N SER A 374 -22.47 -3.23 -10.94
CA SER A 374 -23.67 -3.63 -10.18
C SER A 374 -24.70 -2.51 -10.11
N VAL A 375 -25.99 -2.84 -10.30
CA VAL A 375 -27.12 -1.88 -10.26
C VAL A 375 -27.10 -1.04 -8.97
N ARG A 376 -26.70 -1.65 -7.85
CA ARG A 376 -26.59 -0.98 -6.54
C ARG A 376 -25.52 0.14 -6.53
N ILE A 377 -24.38 -0.08 -7.17
CA ILE A 377 -23.31 0.94 -7.27
C ILE A 377 -23.76 2.07 -8.20
N LYS A 378 -24.36 1.73 -9.35
CA LYS A 378 -24.93 2.72 -10.27
C LYS A 378 -25.96 3.60 -9.55
N LEU A 379 -26.89 3.00 -8.81
CA LEU A 379 -27.89 3.71 -8.02
C LEU A 379 -27.24 4.59 -6.94
N LYS A 380 -26.26 4.06 -6.21
CA LYS A 380 -25.50 4.83 -5.20
C LYS A 380 -24.84 6.06 -5.82
N ASN A 381 -24.18 5.91 -6.97
CA ASN A 381 -23.49 7.00 -7.66
C ASN A 381 -24.49 8.08 -8.13
N THR A 382 -25.62 7.67 -8.70
CA THR A 382 -26.70 8.58 -9.08
C THR A 382 -27.27 9.34 -7.88
N VAL A 383 -27.53 8.67 -6.76
CA VAL A 383 -28.02 9.30 -5.52
C VAL A 383 -26.97 10.29 -4.97
N CYS A 384 -25.68 9.94 -4.99
CA CYS A 384 -24.60 10.83 -4.57
C CYS A 384 -24.51 12.08 -5.46
N CYS A 385 -24.68 11.93 -6.78
CA CYS A 385 -24.74 13.04 -7.73
C CYS A 385 -25.91 13.99 -7.36
N ILE A 386 -27.14 13.48 -7.30
CA ILE A 386 -28.34 14.28 -6.99
C ILE A 386 -28.18 15.02 -5.67
N ARG A 387 -27.76 14.32 -4.60
CA ARG A 387 -27.53 14.93 -3.27
C ARG A 387 -26.53 16.08 -3.36
N ARG A 388 -25.47 15.96 -4.15
CA ARG A 388 -24.48 17.02 -4.33
C ARG A 388 -25.04 18.21 -5.11
N LEU A 389 -25.80 17.96 -6.18
CA LEU A 389 -26.44 19.03 -6.96
C LEU A 389 -27.41 19.84 -6.07
N ILE A 390 -28.20 19.18 -5.21
CA ILE A 390 -29.08 19.85 -4.23
C ILE A 390 -28.25 20.75 -3.29
N GLN A 391 -27.17 20.20 -2.73
CA GLN A 391 -26.31 20.93 -1.79
C GLN A 391 -25.74 22.23 -2.39
N LEU A 392 -25.30 22.19 -3.64
CA LEU A 392 -24.67 23.33 -4.33
C LEU A 392 -25.64 24.34 -4.91
N SER A 393 -26.90 23.94 -5.02
CA SER A 393 -27.98 24.84 -5.45
C SER A 393 -28.40 25.81 -4.36
N PHE A 394 -28.00 25.58 -3.10
CA PHE A 394 -28.34 26.41 -1.94
C PHE A 394 -29.84 26.75 -1.87
N GLY A 395 -30.69 25.74 -2.12
CA GLY A 395 -32.15 25.90 -2.11
C GLY A 395 -32.75 26.58 -3.34
N SER A 396 -31.98 26.93 -4.38
CA SER A 396 -32.51 27.45 -5.65
C SER A 396 -32.99 26.33 -6.57
N PRO A 397 -34.31 26.21 -6.85
CA PRO A 397 -34.81 25.18 -7.77
C PRO A 397 -34.32 25.41 -9.20
N TYR A 398 -34.21 26.68 -9.62
CA TYR A 398 -33.71 27.05 -10.95
C TYR A 398 -32.27 26.57 -11.17
N HIS A 399 -31.37 26.85 -10.22
CA HIS A 399 -29.97 26.40 -10.33
C HIS A 399 -29.86 24.87 -10.30
N PHE A 400 -30.64 24.22 -9.43
CA PHE A 400 -30.72 22.76 -9.39
C PHE A 400 -31.11 22.17 -10.74
N LEU A 401 -32.16 22.70 -11.37
CA LEU A 401 -32.60 22.26 -12.70
C LEU A 401 -31.53 22.51 -13.76
N LYS A 402 -30.79 23.62 -13.69
CA LYS A 402 -29.67 23.90 -14.61
C LYS A 402 -28.56 22.85 -14.48
N LEU A 403 -28.19 22.47 -13.26
CA LEU A 403 -27.21 21.42 -13.00
C LEU A 403 -27.71 20.03 -13.41
N VAL A 404 -28.99 19.73 -13.17
CA VAL A 404 -29.61 18.47 -13.61
C VAL A 404 -29.56 18.37 -15.13
N LYS A 405 -29.88 19.45 -15.86
CA LYS A 405 -29.76 19.49 -17.32
C LYS A 405 -28.32 19.21 -17.76
N LEU A 406 -27.31 19.85 -17.16
CA LEU A 406 -25.90 19.62 -17.52
C LEU A 406 -25.41 18.17 -17.35
N ASN A 407 -26.07 17.36 -16.50
CA ASN A 407 -25.60 16.01 -16.19
C ASN A 407 -26.51 14.90 -16.75
N PHE A 408 -27.83 15.07 -16.68
CA PHE A 408 -28.80 14.06 -17.08
C PHE A 408 -29.38 14.30 -18.48
N LEU A 409 -29.27 15.53 -18.99
CA LEU A 409 -29.67 15.92 -20.35
C LEU A 409 -28.56 16.81 -20.97
N PRO A 410 -27.30 16.33 -20.99
CA PRO A 410 -26.16 17.16 -21.31
C PRO A 410 -26.20 17.64 -22.76
N PRO A 411 -25.68 18.85 -23.06
CA PRO A 411 -25.39 19.23 -24.44
C PRO A 411 -24.29 18.33 -25.02
N SER A 412 -24.10 18.36 -26.34
CA SER A 412 -23.07 17.57 -27.04
C SER A 412 -21.65 17.84 -26.55
N SER A 413 -21.41 18.99 -25.91
CA SER A 413 -20.11 19.37 -25.37
C SER A 413 -19.76 18.74 -24.02
N ILE A 414 -20.68 18.04 -23.36
CA ILE A 414 -20.45 17.48 -22.01
C ILE A 414 -20.79 15.99 -21.99
N HIS A 415 -19.84 15.18 -21.51
CA HIS A 415 -19.91 13.72 -21.48
C HIS A 415 -19.80 13.19 -20.04
N PRO A 416 -20.91 13.23 -19.26
CA PRO A 416 -20.93 12.74 -17.88
C PRO A 416 -21.02 11.22 -17.79
N ASN A 417 -20.19 10.60 -16.97
CA ASN A 417 -20.26 9.16 -16.66
C ASN A 417 -20.84 8.89 -15.26
N ILE A 418 -22.10 9.28 -15.04
CA ILE A 418 -22.74 9.23 -13.71
C ILE A 418 -22.72 7.82 -13.11
N GLN A 419 -22.88 6.80 -13.94
CA GLN A 419 -22.86 5.39 -13.49
C GLN A 419 -21.52 5.01 -12.85
N ARG A 420 -20.41 5.63 -13.28
CA ARG A 420 -19.07 5.46 -12.71
C ARG A 420 -18.67 6.57 -11.73
N GLY A 421 -19.57 7.51 -11.42
CA GLY A 421 -19.33 8.61 -10.49
C GLY A 421 -18.84 9.92 -11.15
N GLY A 422 -18.83 9.98 -12.48
CA GLY A 422 -18.44 11.15 -13.26
C GLY A 422 -19.59 12.13 -13.52
N TYR A 423 -19.46 13.35 -13.02
CA TYR A 423 -20.48 14.42 -13.16
C TYR A 423 -19.90 15.80 -12.85
N ILE A 424 -20.52 16.85 -13.38
CA ILE A 424 -20.16 18.25 -13.14
C ILE A 424 -21.08 18.89 -12.11
N ALA A 425 -20.50 19.56 -11.12
CA ALA A 425 -21.24 20.14 -10.00
C ALA A 425 -20.71 21.54 -9.70
N LEU A 426 -21.43 22.57 -10.14
CA LEU A 426 -21.05 23.97 -9.99
C LEU A 426 -21.94 24.65 -8.94
N SER A 427 -21.35 25.41 -8.04
CA SER A 427 -22.09 26.19 -7.06
C SER A 427 -22.97 27.26 -7.72
N ARG A 428 -23.96 27.78 -6.99
CA ARG A 428 -24.76 28.94 -7.43
C ARG A 428 -23.93 30.21 -7.70
N TYR A 429 -22.73 30.33 -7.11
CA TYR A 429 -21.83 31.48 -7.29
C TYR A 429 -20.73 31.19 -8.32
N THR A 430 -20.90 30.14 -9.11
CA THR A 430 -20.04 29.87 -10.24
C THR A 430 -20.70 30.42 -11.49
N VAL A 431 -20.01 31.31 -12.20
CA VAL A 431 -20.35 31.70 -13.56
C VAL A 431 -19.63 30.73 -14.50
N TRP A 432 -20.31 30.27 -15.54
CA TRP A 432 -19.69 29.41 -16.52
C TRP A 432 -20.14 29.74 -17.93
N ASP A 433 -19.20 29.65 -18.86
CA ASP A 433 -19.39 29.76 -20.29
C ASP A 433 -18.71 28.55 -20.96
N ILE A 434 -19.53 27.69 -21.59
CA ILE A 434 -19.07 26.45 -22.21
C ILE A 434 -19.55 26.48 -23.65
N HIS A 435 -18.61 26.56 -24.57
CA HIS A 435 -18.91 26.60 -25.99
C HIS A 435 -19.58 25.29 -26.45
N PRO A 436 -20.59 25.33 -27.35
CA PRO A 436 -21.28 24.12 -27.81
C PRO A 436 -20.39 23.08 -28.52
N LYS A 437 -19.25 23.50 -29.06
CA LYS A 437 -18.22 22.64 -29.69
C LYS A 437 -17.04 22.30 -28.78
N ALA A 438 -17.10 22.63 -27.49
CA ALA A 438 -16.13 22.14 -26.52
C ALA A 438 -16.30 20.62 -26.30
N ASN A 439 -15.33 19.99 -25.65
CA ASN A 439 -15.35 18.57 -25.30
C ASN A 439 -15.00 18.38 -23.82
N ILE A 440 -16.01 18.21 -22.98
CA ILE A 440 -15.84 18.00 -21.52
C ILE A 440 -16.08 16.53 -21.20
N ILE A 441 -15.03 15.81 -20.81
CA ILE A 441 -15.06 14.38 -20.48
C ILE A 441 -15.01 14.21 -18.96
N LEU A 442 -16.06 13.62 -18.37
CA LEU A 442 -16.18 13.48 -16.92
C LEU A 442 -16.22 11.99 -16.55
N ASN A 443 -15.04 11.40 -16.37
CA ASN A 443 -14.88 10.06 -15.85
C ASN A 443 -15.00 10.03 -14.31
N ALA A 444 -14.76 11.18 -13.66
CA ALA A 444 -14.95 11.41 -12.23
C ALA A 444 -15.61 12.77 -11.95
N ARG A 445 -15.82 13.11 -10.66
CA ARG A 445 -16.54 14.32 -10.27
C ARG A 445 -15.70 15.58 -10.53
N PHE A 446 -16.25 16.54 -11.25
CA PHE A 446 -15.74 17.92 -11.31
C PHE A 446 -16.61 18.84 -10.44
N HIS A 447 -16.04 19.42 -9.40
CA HIS A 447 -16.77 20.26 -8.43
C HIS A 447 -16.14 21.64 -8.32
N MET A 448 -16.93 22.72 -8.37
CA MET A 448 -16.39 24.09 -8.29
C MET A 448 -17.29 25.05 -7.51
N GLY A 449 -16.67 26.03 -6.82
CA GLY A 449 -17.34 27.15 -6.17
C GLY A 449 -17.86 26.87 -4.76
N SER A 450 -17.40 25.77 -4.13
CA SER A 450 -17.82 25.48 -2.76
C SER A 450 -17.33 26.54 -1.77
N ARG A 451 -18.25 27.12 -1.00
CA ARG A 451 -17.92 28.08 0.06
C ARG A 451 -17.56 27.38 1.35
N ARG A 452 -16.49 27.82 2.00
CA ARG A 452 -16.11 27.37 3.36
C ARG A 452 -16.74 28.25 4.44
N VAL A 453 -16.94 29.53 4.14
CA VAL A 453 -17.57 30.51 5.04
C VAL A 453 -19.04 30.66 4.68
N HIS A 454 -19.92 30.52 5.67
CA HIS A 454 -21.37 30.70 5.48
C HIS A 454 -21.67 32.13 5.01
N GLY A 455 -22.59 32.30 4.07
CA GLY A 455 -22.95 33.62 3.52
C GLY A 455 -22.00 34.20 2.46
N SER A 456 -20.79 33.67 2.29
CA SER A 456 -19.87 34.13 1.24
C SER A 456 -20.46 33.95 -0.16
N LYS A 457 -20.22 34.95 -1.02
CA LYS A 457 -20.70 35.06 -2.41
C LYS A 457 -19.59 35.31 -3.42
N LEU A 458 -18.33 35.02 -3.05
CA LEU A 458 -17.20 35.22 -3.97
C LEU A 458 -17.41 34.37 -5.23
N GLU A 459 -17.39 35.03 -6.38
CA GLU A 459 -17.60 34.41 -7.67
C GLU A 459 -16.48 33.41 -7.99
N SER A 460 -16.81 32.33 -8.70
CA SER A 460 -15.84 31.46 -9.38
C SER A 460 -16.21 31.40 -10.86
N ARG A 461 -15.25 31.20 -11.75
CA ARG A 461 -15.47 31.26 -13.19
C ARG A 461 -14.93 30.01 -13.90
N LEU A 462 -15.72 29.49 -14.84
CA LEU A 462 -15.33 28.39 -15.71
C LEU A 462 -15.58 28.80 -17.17
N LEU A 463 -14.51 28.93 -17.95
CA LEU A 463 -14.58 29.17 -19.39
C LEU A 463 -14.02 27.96 -20.14
N VAL A 464 -14.76 27.44 -21.10
CA VAL A 464 -14.29 26.40 -22.03
C VAL A 464 -14.68 26.78 -23.45
N GLU A 465 -13.69 27.15 -24.26
CA GLU A 465 -13.90 27.72 -25.59
C GLU A 465 -14.09 26.65 -26.70
N GLU A 466 -14.24 27.13 -27.94
CA GLU A 466 -14.43 26.27 -29.12
C GLU A 466 -13.30 25.24 -29.27
N SER A 467 -13.66 23.98 -29.51
CA SER A 467 -12.72 22.86 -29.70
C SER A 467 -11.77 22.58 -28.52
N ALA A 468 -11.96 23.24 -27.38
CA ALA A 468 -11.21 22.99 -26.17
C ALA A 468 -11.63 21.66 -25.52
N THR A 469 -10.68 20.97 -24.89
CA THR A 469 -10.94 19.73 -24.14
C THR A 469 -10.68 19.94 -22.65
N LEU A 470 -11.66 19.56 -21.81
CA LEU A 470 -11.53 19.45 -20.36
C LEU A 470 -11.81 18.00 -19.96
N GLN A 471 -10.80 17.26 -19.55
CA GLN A 471 -10.92 15.87 -19.12
C GLN A 471 -10.64 15.73 -17.62
N VAL A 472 -11.55 15.01 -16.94
CA VAL A 472 -11.50 14.79 -15.49
C VAL A 472 -11.58 13.29 -15.22
N ASP A 473 -10.43 12.70 -14.93
CA ASP A 473 -10.27 11.25 -14.72
C ASP A 473 -10.40 10.84 -13.25
N SER A 474 -10.19 11.78 -12.34
CA SER A 474 -10.35 11.59 -10.90
C SER A 474 -11.06 12.78 -10.22
N ASN A 475 -11.52 12.62 -8.98
CA ASN A 475 -12.38 13.63 -8.34
C ASN A 475 -11.64 14.95 -8.15
N PHE A 476 -12.06 15.97 -8.89
CA PHE A 476 -11.55 17.33 -8.76
C PHE A 476 -12.53 18.23 -7.98
N SER A 477 -11.99 19.10 -7.12
CA SER A 477 -12.76 20.12 -6.44
C SER A 477 -12.00 21.44 -6.35
N ALA A 478 -12.61 22.54 -6.73
CA ALA A 478 -12.10 23.89 -6.51
C ALA A 478 -13.09 24.70 -5.65
N GLY A 479 -12.57 25.43 -4.66
CA GLY A 479 -13.36 26.30 -3.81
C GLY A 479 -13.94 27.51 -4.54
N TYR A 480 -14.66 28.34 -3.80
CA TYR A 480 -15.02 29.71 -4.16
C TYR A 480 -13.80 30.57 -4.57
N GLY A 481 -13.98 31.59 -5.41
CA GLY A 481 -12.90 32.45 -5.89
C GLY A 481 -11.94 31.84 -6.90
N CYS A 482 -12.23 30.65 -7.43
CA CYS A 482 -11.36 30.00 -8.42
C CYS A 482 -11.76 30.37 -9.85
N ASP A 483 -10.78 30.34 -10.75
CA ASP A 483 -10.86 30.76 -12.14
C ASP A 483 -10.18 29.72 -13.02
N ILE A 484 -10.97 29.05 -13.87
CA ILE A 484 -10.48 27.98 -14.75
C ILE A 484 -10.90 28.33 -16.17
N GLU A 485 -9.92 28.57 -17.03
CA GLU A 485 -10.13 28.94 -18.43
C GLU A 485 -9.38 27.95 -19.33
N VAL A 486 -10.09 27.36 -20.29
CA VAL A 486 -9.53 26.48 -21.32
C VAL A 486 -9.83 27.11 -22.68
N PHE A 487 -8.78 27.67 -23.28
CA PHE A 487 -8.89 28.43 -24.53
C PHE A 487 -9.06 27.53 -25.75
N LYS A 488 -9.39 28.18 -26.87
CA LYS A 488 -9.69 27.55 -28.15
C LYS A 488 -8.66 26.48 -28.54
N GLY A 489 -9.12 25.24 -28.66
CA GLY A 489 -8.30 24.09 -29.06
C GLY A 489 -7.33 23.57 -28.00
N ALA A 490 -7.27 24.15 -26.80
CA ALA A 490 -6.39 23.70 -25.73
C ALA A 490 -6.92 22.45 -25.01
N SER A 491 -6.05 21.76 -24.27
CA SER A 491 -6.39 20.52 -23.55
C SER A 491 -5.98 20.57 -22.08
N LEU A 492 -6.97 20.58 -21.18
CA LEU A 492 -6.79 20.45 -19.74
C LEU A 492 -7.16 19.04 -19.28
N ILE A 493 -6.20 18.28 -18.76
CA ILE A 493 -6.39 16.92 -18.24
C ILE A 493 -6.10 16.88 -16.75
N ILE A 494 -7.05 16.37 -15.96
CA ILE A 494 -6.96 16.29 -14.51
C ILE A 494 -7.12 14.83 -14.06
N HIS A 495 -6.01 14.22 -13.66
CA HIS A 495 -5.96 12.86 -13.07
C HIS A 495 -6.06 12.86 -11.55
N ASN A 496 -6.16 14.04 -10.94
CA ASN A 496 -6.04 14.21 -9.49
C ASN A 496 -7.25 13.66 -8.72
N ASP A 497 -7.07 12.63 -7.87
CA ASP A 497 -8.07 12.18 -6.92
C ASP A 497 -7.82 12.82 -5.56
N PHE A 498 -8.83 13.52 -5.02
CA PHE A 498 -8.78 14.02 -3.65
C PHE A 498 -9.29 13.01 -2.61
N GLY A 499 -9.50 11.75 -3.02
CA GLY A 499 -10.10 10.72 -2.20
C GLY A 499 -11.48 11.11 -1.67
N ASN A 500 -12.09 10.22 -0.90
CA ASN A 500 -13.33 10.53 -0.18
C ASN A 500 -13.11 11.43 1.06
N PHE A 501 -11.93 12.05 1.20
CA PHE A 501 -11.52 12.82 2.37
C PHE A 501 -11.70 14.33 2.15
N LYS A 502 -12.10 15.01 3.22
CA LYS A 502 -12.32 16.47 3.26
C LYS A 502 -10.98 17.22 3.13
N GLY A 503 -10.55 17.51 1.91
CA GLY A 503 -9.50 18.51 1.66
C GLY A 503 -8.36 17.96 0.80
N GLY A 504 -8.20 18.55 -0.37
CA GLY A 504 -7.07 18.27 -1.26
C GLY A 504 -7.04 19.20 -2.46
N GLY A 505 -8.21 19.66 -2.91
CA GLY A 505 -8.32 20.72 -3.88
C GLY A 505 -8.15 22.12 -3.27
N PRO A 506 -7.90 23.14 -4.11
CA PRO A 506 -7.68 24.50 -3.65
C PRO A 506 -8.92 24.99 -2.91
N ASN A 507 -8.73 25.39 -1.64
CA ASN A 507 -9.81 25.92 -0.82
C ASN A 507 -10.39 27.22 -1.39
N MET A 508 -9.58 27.99 -2.13
CA MET A 508 -9.93 29.28 -2.73
C MET A 508 -8.82 29.73 -3.69
N GLY A 509 -9.18 30.52 -4.70
CA GLY A 509 -8.22 31.34 -5.46
C GLY A 509 -7.32 30.57 -6.44
N LEU A 510 -7.67 29.35 -6.85
CA LEU A 510 -6.94 28.72 -7.95
C LEU A 510 -7.19 29.50 -9.24
N THR A 511 -6.12 29.91 -9.91
CA THR A 511 -6.17 30.44 -11.28
C THR A 511 -5.48 29.44 -12.21
N LEU A 512 -6.25 28.84 -13.11
CA LEU A 512 -5.76 27.86 -14.08
C LEU A 512 -6.11 28.36 -15.48
N ILE A 513 -5.10 28.78 -16.24
CA ILE A 513 -5.27 29.32 -17.60
C ILE A 513 -4.56 28.39 -18.59
N CYS A 514 -5.35 27.64 -19.35
CA CYS A 514 -4.90 26.62 -20.30
C CYS A 514 -5.06 27.13 -21.75
N GLY A 515 -3.94 27.43 -22.41
CA GLY A 515 -3.86 27.93 -23.78
C GLY A 515 -3.22 26.96 -24.77
N ASP A 516 -2.65 25.85 -24.31
CA ASP A 516 -2.11 24.75 -25.13
C ASP A 516 -2.44 23.41 -24.48
N HIS A 517 -1.73 23.06 -23.41
CA HIS A 517 -1.93 21.81 -22.69
C HIS A 517 -1.48 21.91 -21.23
N ILE A 518 -2.39 21.60 -20.31
CA ILE A 518 -2.10 21.43 -18.88
C ILE A 518 -2.52 20.04 -18.46
N GLU A 519 -1.59 19.30 -17.85
CA GLU A 519 -1.86 17.98 -17.27
C GLU A 519 -1.51 17.97 -15.78
N ILE A 520 -2.45 17.55 -14.94
CA ILE A 520 -2.25 17.43 -13.49
C ILE A 520 -2.37 15.97 -13.07
N GLY A 521 -1.29 15.43 -12.51
CA GLY A 521 -1.19 14.05 -12.03
C GLY A 521 -2.04 13.74 -10.80
N GLU A 522 -2.10 12.44 -10.49
CA GLU A 522 -2.81 11.88 -9.34
C GLU A 522 -2.28 12.41 -8.00
N ASP A 523 -3.14 12.47 -6.98
CA ASP A 523 -2.80 12.78 -5.57
C ASP A 523 -2.07 14.11 -5.31
N CYS A 524 -2.14 15.08 -6.23
CA CYS A 524 -1.58 16.41 -5.97
C CYS A 524 -2.36 17.17 -4.88
N ARG A 525 -1.67 18.05 -4.14
CA ARG A 525 -2.28 19.00 -3.20
C ARG A 525 -2.07 20.42 -3.70
N ILE A 526 -3.15 21.17 -3.83
CA ILE A 526 -3.11 22.55 -4.33
C ILE A 526 -3.55 23.49 -3.22
N GLY A 527 -2.64 24.39 -2.84
CA GLY A 527 -2.86 25.44 -1.85
C GLY A 527 -3.83 26.51 -2.30
N ARG A 528 -3.97 27.56 -1.48
CA ARG A 528 -4.75 28.75 -1.87
C ARG A 528 -3.97 29.59 -2.88
N ASN A 529 -4.67 30.34 -3.72
CA ASN A 529 -4.07 31.38 -4.56
C ASN A 529 -2.97 30.86 -5.51
N VAL A 530 -3.01 29.57 -5.86
CA VAL A 530 -2.05 28.97 -6.79
C VAL A 530 -2.41 29.40 -8.21
N THR A 531 -1.40 29.78 -9.00
CA THR A 531 -1.56 30.07 -10.42
C THR A 531 -0.85 29.03 -11.27
N ILE A 532 -1.56 28.43 -12.22
CA ILE A 532 -1.01 27.51 -13.21
C ILE A 532 -1.34 28.08 -14.58
N ARG A 533 -0.30 28.38 -15.38
CA ARG A 533 -0.47 28.91 -16.73
C ARG A 533 0.53 28.30 -17.69
N ASP A 534 0.05 27.84 -18.82
CA ASP A 534 0.86 27.31 -19.93
C ASP A 534 1.06 28.32 -21.06
N ASN A 535 0.57 29.55 -20.88
CA ASN A 535 0.62 30.59 -21.90
C ASN A 535 0.87 31.97 -21.30
N ASN A 536 1.44 32.86 -22.11
CA ASN A 536 1.76 34.24 -21.77
C ASN A 536 0.74 35.27 -22.30
N GLY A 537 -0.42 34.84 -22.82
CA GLY A 537 -1.38 35.72 -23.51
C GLY A 537 -0.90 36.15 -24.90
N GLY A 538 -1.77 36.77 -25.71
CA GLY A 538 -1.53 37.12 -27.12
C GLY A 538 -0.50 38.22 -27.40
N HIS A 539 0.53 38.35 -26.58
CA HIS A 539 1.57 39.37 -26.72
C HIS A 539 2.66 38.93 -27.72
N HIS A 540 3.05 39.86 -28.59
CA HIS A 540 4.16 39.64 -29.53
C HIS A 540 5.49 39.88 -28.84
N VAL A 541 6.31 38.83 -28.72
CA VAL A 541 7.69 38.93 -28.21
C VAL A 541 8.64 38.67 -29.38
N SER A 542 9.46 39.66 -29.71
CA SER A 542 10.46 39.57 -30.77
C SER A 542 11.69 38.78 -30.29
N LEU A 543 11.53 37.46 -30.17
CA LEU A 543 12.58 36.50 -29.82
C LEU A 543 12.43 35.27 -30.71
N GLN A 544 13.51 34.88 -31.39
CA GLN A 544 13.51 33.72 -32.29
C GLN A 544 13.11 32.45 -31.53
N GLY A 545 12.12 31.71 -32.06
CA GLY A 545 11.61 30.49 -31.44
C GLY A 545 10.70 30.70 -30.21
N TYR A 546 10.32 31.94 -29.89
CA TYR A 546 9.33 32.21 -28.86
C TYR A 546 7.98 31.59 -29.22
N LYS A 547 7.42 30.83 -28.28
CA LYS A 547 6.04 30.34 -28.35
C LYS A 547 5.24 31.02 -27.25
N THR A 548 4.05 31.46 -27.63
CA THR A 548 3.07 32.09 -26.73
C THR A 548 2.53 31.13 -25.68
N SER A 549 2.60 29.84 -25.97
CA SER A 549 2.23 28.76 -25.07
C SER A 549 3.22 27.60 -25.13
N LYS A 550 3.40 26.93 -23.99
CA LYS A 550 4.19 25.70 -23.84
C LYS A 550 3.54 24.84 -22.75
N PRO A 551 3.38 23.52 -22.95
CA PRO A 551 2.64 22.67 -22.02
C PRO A 551 3.19 22.71 -20.60
N VAL A 552 2.29 22.61 -19.62
CA VAL A 552 2.64 22.42 -18.21
C VAL A 552 2.22 21.02 -17.79
N ILE A 553 3.18 20.24 -17.28
CA ILE A 553 2.94 18.87 -16.80
C ILE A 553 3.28 18.79 -15.33
N ILE A 554 2.29 18.50 -14.49
CA ILE A 554 2.46 18.29 -13.06
C ILE A 554 2.38 16.79 -12.80
N GLY A 555 3.45 16.21 -12.25
CA GLY A 555 3.54 14.80 -11.90
C GLY A 555 2.59 14.38 -10.78
N LYS A 556 2.76 13.15 -10.29
CA LYS A 556 1.94 12.57 -9.21
C LYS A 556 2.41 13.03 -7.84
N HIS A 557 1.48 13.15 -6.89
CA HIS A 557 1.79 13.47 -5.49
C HIS A 557 2.66 14.74 -5.37
N VAL A 558 2.32 15.79 -6.12
CA VAL A 558 2.98 17.10 -6.03
C VAL A 558 2.22 18.01 -5.06
N TRP A 559 2.94 18.70 -4.17
CA TRP A 559 2.36 19.73 -3.30
C TRP A 559 2.68 21.12 -3.82
N LEU A 560 1.65 21.81 -4.33
CA LEU A 560 1.70 23.23 -4.67
C LEU A 560 1.27 24.04 -3.43
N CYS A 561 2.21 24.63 -2.69
CA CYS A 561 1.89 25.45 -1.53
C CYS A 561 1.22 26.77 -1.94
N GLU A 562 0.69 27.49 -0.95
CA GLU A 562 -0.04 28.74 -1.16
C GLU A 562 0.71 29.75 -2.04
N GLY A 563 0.00 30.35 -3.00
CA GLY A 563 0.50 31.48 -3.75
C GLY A 563 1.59 31.16 -4.78
N CYS A 564 1.95 29.89 -5.00
CA CYS A 564 2.96 29.56 -5.99
C CYS A 564 2.43 29.76 -7.42
N THR A 565 3.32 30.13 -8.34
CA THR A 565 3.03 30.33 -9.76
C THR A 565 3.83 29.35 -10.60
N ILE A 566 3.13 28.54 -11.42
CA ILE A 566 3.72 27.62 -12.38
C ILE A 566 3.63 28.25 -13.77
N MET A 567 4.78 28.54 -14.38
CA MET A 567 4.87 29.16 -15.69
C MET A 567 4.90 28.13 -16.83
N GLN A 568 4.67 28.63 -18.05
CA GLN A 568 4.63 27.82 -19.26
C GLN A 568 5.88 26.96 -19.48
N GLY A 569 5.69 25.74 -19.98
CA GLY A 569 6.77 24.82 -20.34
C GLY A 569 7.38 24.04 -19.17
N VAL A 570 6.87 24.23 -17.95
CA VAL A 570 7.38 23.56 -16.75
C VAL A 570 6.85 22.13 -16.66
N LYS A 571 7.76 21.20 -16.39
CA LYS A 571 7.46 19.85 -15.92
C LYS A 571 7.87 19.68 -14.46
N ILE A 572 6.93 19.30 -13.60
CA ILE A 572 7.17 19.04 -12.17
C ILE A 572 7.19 17.52 -11.96
N GLY A 573 8.31 17.00 -11.45
CA GLY A 573 8.46 15.57 -11.15
C GLY A 573 7.63 15.12 -9.95
N ASP A 574 7.36 13.82 -9.89
CA ASP A 574 6.55 13.19 -8.85
C ASP A 574 7.07 13.47 -7.44
N GLY A 575 6.18 13.65 -6.47
CA GLY A 575 6.55 13.84 -5.06
C GLY A 575 7.10 15.22 -4.72
N ALA A 576 7.27 16.13 -5.68
CA ALA A 576 7.88 17.43 -5.45
C ALA A 576 7.00 18.38 -4.59
N ILE A 577 7.65 19.30 -3.89
CA ILE A 577 7.01 20.37 -3.12
C ILE A 577 7.43 21.71 -3.69
N ILE A 578 6.44 22.50 -4.11
CA ILE A 578 6.62 23.89 -4.52
C ILE A 578 6.26 24.76 -3.32
N SER A 579 7.25 25.39 -2.68
CA SER A 579 7.03 26.17 -1.47
C SER A 579 6.15 27.41 -1.71
N ALA A 580 5.65 28.01 -0.63
CA ALA A 580 4.72 29.13 -0.73
C ALA A 580 5.34 30.31 -1.51
N HIS A 581 4.51 31.00 -2.31
CA HIS A 581 4.89 32.16 -3.12
C HIS A 581 6.08 31.95 -4.08
N THR A 582 6.35 30.69 -4.45
CA THR A 582 7.43 30.33 -5.39
C THR A 582 7.00 30.53 -6.83
N VAL A 583 7.89 31.07 -7.67
CA VAL A 583 7.66 31.20 -9.13
C VAL A 583 8.53 30.19 -9.87
N VAL A 584 7.88 29.17 -10.41
CA VAL A 584 8.53 28.07 -11.12
C VAL A 584 8.60 28.38 -12.60
N THR A 585 9.81 28.62 -13.09
CA THR A 585 10.09 28.95 -14.50
C THR A 585 10.87 27.86 -15.24
N THR A 586 11.28 26.80 -14.54
CA THR A 586 12.07 25.68 -15.06
C THR A 586 11.57 24.37 -14.48
N ASN A 587 11.89 23.25 -15.13
CA ASN A 587 11.51 21.92 -14.65
C ASN A 587 12.00 21.65 -13.23
N VAL A 588 11.19 20.91 -12.48
CA VAL A 588 11.45 20.54 -11.08
C VAL A 588 11.70 19.03 -11.01
N PRO A 589 12.84 18.58 -10.48
CA PRO A 589 13.12 17.15 -10.29
C PRO A 589 12.10 16.48 -9.34
N PRO A 590 11.85 15.17 -9.49
CA PRO A 590 11.01 14.43 -8.56
C PRO A 590 11.60 14.45 -7.13
N TYR A 591 10.73 14.34 -6.13
CA TYR A 591 11.06 14.32 -4.70
C TYR A 591 11.94 15.50 -4.24
N SER A 592 11.81 16.66 -4.89
CA SER A 592 12.54 17.88 -4.53
C SER A 592 11.62 18.93 -3.90
N LEU A 593 12.15 19.66 -2.92
CA LEU A 593 11.56 20.89 -2.41
C LEU A 593 12.20 22.06 -3.14
N VAL A 594 11.38 22.87 -3.83
CA VAL A 594 11.84 24.11 -4.47
C VAL A 594 11.24 25.34 -3.82
N ALA A 595 12.03 26.41 -3.77
CA ALA A 595 11.62 27.70 -3.24
C ALA A 595 12.21 28.87 -4.05
N GLY A 596 11.56 30.03 -3.95
CA GLY A 596 12.07 31.30 -4.47
C GLY A 596 11.43 31.79 -5.77
N ASN A 597 11.88 32.95 -6.22
CA ASN A 597 11.47 33.58 -7.47
C ASN A 597 12.73 34.17 -8.16
N PRO A 598 13.33 33.48 -9.14
CA PRO A 598 12.91 32.19 -9.70
C PRO A 598 13.19 31.00 -8.75
N ALA A 599 12.40 29.94 -8.89
CA ALA A 599 12.53 28.73 -8.08
C ALA A 599 13.92 28.09 -8.18
N ARG A 600 14.42 27.58 -7.05
CA ARG A 600 15.65 26.77 -6.93
C ARG A 600 15.37 25.57 -6.04
N VAL A 601 16.05 24.45 -6.31
CA VAL A 601 16.03 23.26 -5.45
C VAL A 601 16.69 23.61 -4.12
N VAL A 602 15.95 23.43 -3.03
CA VAL A 602 16.41 23.65 -1.64
C VAL A 602 16.81 22.33 -1.00
N GLN A 603 16.06 21.26 -1.29
CA GLN A 603 16.29 19.93 -0.72
C GLN A 603 15.89 18.84 -1.72
N THR A 604 16.62 17.73 -1.72
CA THR A 604 16.30 16.50 -2.45
C THR A 604 15.82 15.40 -1.50
N ASP A 605 15.25 14.34 -2.06
CA ASP A 605 14.78 13.16 -1.30
C ASP A 605 13.72 13.51 -0.24
N VAL A 606 12.86 14.47 -0.57
CA VAL A 606 11.79 14.93 0.31
C VAL A 606 10.57 14.03 0.13
N HIS A 607 10.01 13.58 1.25
CA HIS A 607 8.76 12.85 1.31
C HIS A 607 7.75 13.62 2.15
N TRP A 608 6.54 13.81 1.64
CA TRP A 608 5.52 14.59 2.31
C TRP A 608 4.17 13.89 2.34
N LYS A 609 3.32 14.34 3.26
CA LYS A 609 1.99 13.83 3.50
C LYS A 609 1.05 14.93 4.01
N TYR A 610 -0.21 14.85 3.57
CA TYR A 610 -1.35 15.65 4.06
C TYR A 610 -2.24 14.84 5.00
#